data_AF-A0AAE2VCW8-F1
#
_entry.id   AF-A0AAE2VCW8-F1
#
_cell.length_a   1.000
_cell.length_b   1.000
_cell.length_c   1.000
_cell.angle_alpha   90.00
_cell.angle_beta   90.00
_cell.angle_gamma   90.00
#
_symmetry.space_group_name_H-M   'P 1'
#
loop_
_entity.id
_entity.type
_entity.pdbx_description
1 polymer ?
#
loop_
_entity_poly.entity_id
_entity_poly.type
_entity_poly.pdbx_seq_one_letter_code
_entity_poly.pdbx_strand_id
1 'polypeptide(L)'
;MSDPISHYEELFYDLHTGVVGNHERPHKPAMLLAVMDLIESGALTENLIPFSPELRQRFTFYYDIVRLENDRNTPINPYFYMRSESFWSHVATSGNEAVVRALSSPPTIGKLPALIEGAKLAADLWNAVSHPTQRGQLRDVLISRYFPQHRHLLLNQPVVSCVTKEDEETYQLPGRSAGFRRIVTQVYEHQCAACGLRLRRPDGATIVDAAHIIPFSESQNDHPRNGLALCKNHHWAMDRSLIAPGPDFHWLVSESLDSRQAGERDLIALSNRPLILPKETAYHPLPEALEWRQCRLA
;
A
#
# COMPACT_ATOMS: atom_id res chain seq x y z
N MET A 1 34.70 -19.03 7.97
CA MET A 1 34.10 -17.82 8.56
C MET A 1 32.68 -17.81 8.05
N SER A 2 31.71 -18.03 8.94
CA SER A 2 30.28 -18.02 8.60
C SER A 2 29.93 -16.68 7.94
N ASP A 3 29.22 -16.74 6.81
CA ASP A 3 28.73 -15.55 6.13
C ASP A 3 27.79 -14.79 7.10
N PRO A 4 28.07 -13.52 7.45
CA PRO A 4 27.23 -12.75 8.37
C PRO A 4 25.75 -12.74 7.97
N ILE A 5 25.46 -12.91 6.68
CA ILE A 5 24.08 -12.92 6.18
C ILE A 5 23.32 -14.18 6.58
N SER A 6 23.95 -15.36 6.65
CA SER A 6 23.25 -16.61 6.94
C SER A 6 22.64 -16.61 8.34
N HIS A 7 23.30 -15.94 9.29
CA HIS A 7 22.73 -15.70 10.61
C HIS A 7 21.43 -14.89 10.53
N TYR A 8 21.35 -13.88 9.66
CA TYR A 8 20.16 -13.07 9.47
C TYR A 8 19.07 -13.76 8.65
N GLU A 9 19.43 -14.66 7.74
CA GLU A 9 18.48 -15.52 7.05
C GLU A 9 17.73 -16.41 8.05
N GLU A 10 18.43 -17.01 9.01
CA GLU A 10 17.83 -17.78 10.10
C GLU A 10 16.90 -16.91 10.98
N LEU A 11 17.39 -15.75 11.43
CA LEU A 11 16.58 -14.82 12.24
C LEU A 11 15.33 -14.32 11.49
N PHE A 12 15.41 -14.13 10.18
CA PHE A 12 14.28 -13.71 9.36
C PHE A 12 13.31 -14.84 9.09
N TYR A 13 13.77 -16.09 9.07
CA TYR A 13 12.92 -17.26 8.94
C TYR A 13 12.12 -17.54 10.24
N ASP A 14 12.73 -17.25 11.40
CA ASP A 14 12.19 -17.53 12.73
C ASP A 14 11.66 -16.27 13.46
N LEU A 15 11.13 -15.28 12.73
CA LEU A 15 10.58 -14.07 13.36
C LEU A 15 9.47 -14.42 14.35
N HIS A 16 9.46 -13.74 15.50
CA HIS A 16 8.47 -13.93 16.55
C HIS A 16 7.14 -13.26 16.15
N THR A 17 6.39 -13.87 15.23
CA THR A 17 5.09 -13.37 14.77
C THR A 17 3.96 -13.79 15.72
N GLY A 18 2.89 -12.98 15.77
CA GLY A 18 1.70 -13.37 16.51
C GLY A 18 0.97 -14.47 15.75
N VAL A 19 0.61 -15.56 16.42
CA VAL A 19 -0.10 -16.69 15.80
C VAL A 19 -1.56 -16.69 16.27
N VAL A 20 -2.50 -16.80 15.33
CA VAL A 20 -3.93 -17.00 15.62
C VAL A 20 -4.39 -18.26 14.89
N GLY A 21 -4.60 -19.35 15.64
CA GLY A 21 -4.89 -20.65 15.03
C GLY A 21 -3.70 -21.15 14.21
N ASN A 22 -3.89 -21.30 12.90
CA ASN A 22 -2.84 -21.70 11.95
C ASN A 22 -2.30 -20.50 11.11
N HIS A 23 -2.66 -19.27 11.49
CA HIS A 23 -2.30 -18.05 10.77
C HIS A 23 -1.22 -17.26 11.52
N GLU A 24 -0.08 -17.05 10.87
CA GLU A 24 0.99 -16.16 11.33
C GLU A 24 0.69 -14.73 10.87
N ARG A 25 0.67 -13.79 11.80
CA ARG A 25 0.36 -12.39 11.49
C ARG A 25 1.45 -11.76 10.62
N PRO A 26 1.08 -11.10 9.51
CA PRO A 26 2.05 -10.60 8.53
C PRO A 26 2.81 -9.35 8.96
N HIS A 27 2.49 -8.76 10.12
CA HIS A 27 2.95 -7.42 10.53
C HIS A 27 4.47 -7.27 10.61
N LYS A 28 5.21 -8.23 11.20
CA LYS A 28 6.67 -8.11 11.33
C LYS A 28 7.39 -8.27 9.98
N PRO A 29 7.12 -9.32 9.18
CA PRO A 29 7.71 -9.45 7.85
C PRO A 29 7.37 -8.25 6.94
N ALA A 30 6.13 -7.76 6.96
CA ALA A 30 5.73 -6.59 6.18
C ALA A 30 6.49 -5.30 6.60
N MET A 31 6.81 -5.14 7.89
CA MET A 31 7.63 -4.03 8.37
C MET A 31 9.07 -4.10 7.85
N LEU A 32 9.67 -5.29 7.83
CA LEU A 32 11.02 -5.47 7.28
C LEU A 32 11.07 -5.21 5.78
N LEU A 33 10.08 -5.68 5.03
CA LEU A 33 9.96 -5.38 3.59
C LEU A 33 9.86 -3.87 3.35
N ALA A 34 9.06 -3.15 4.16
CA ALA A 34 8.94 -1.70 4.08
C ALA A 34 10.27 -0.99 4.36
N VAL A 35 11.03 -1.42 5.37
CA VAL A 35 12.36 -0.85 5.68
C VAL A 35 13.35 -1.10 4.54
N MET A 36 13.41 -2.32 4.01
CA MET A 36 14.29 -2.64 2.88
C MET A 36 13.98 -1.80 1.64
N ASP A 37 12.70 -1.59 1.35
CA ASP A 37 12.23 -0.79 0.22
C ASP A 37 12.55 0.70 0.40
N LEU A 38 12.49 1.23 1.64
CA LEU A 38 12.98 2.59 1.92
C LEU A 38 14.50 2.71 1.67
N ILE A 39 15.30 1.75 2.11
CA ILE A 39 16.75 1.72 1.87
C ILE A 39 17.03 1.65 0.36
N GLU A 40 16.31 0.77 -0.34
CA GLU A 40 16.47 0.59 -1.78
C GLU A 40 16.08 1.82 -2.59
N SER A 41 15.04 2.54 -2.18
CA SER A 41 14.65 3.81 -2.79
C SER A 41 15.60 4.97 -2.51
N GLY A 42 16.51 4.83 -1.53
CA GLY A 42 17.35 5.91 -1.02
C GLY A 42 16.64 6.87 -0.07
N ALA A 43 15.42 6.54 0.37
CA ALA A 43 14.66 7.34 1.34
C ALA A 43 15.16 7.15 2.78
N LEU A 44 15.85 6.03 3.05
CA LEU A 44 16.52 5.76 4.32
C LEU A 44 18.03 5.58 4.07
N THR A 45 18.79 6.62 4.34
CA THR A 45 20.25 6.66 4.08
C THR A 45 21.10 6.36 5.31
N GLU A 46 20.51 6.43 6.50
CA GLU A 46 21.19 6.22 7.78
C GLU A 46 20.50 5.12 8.58
N ASN A 47 21.26 4.47 9.47
CA ASN A 47 20.73 3.48 10.40
C ASN A 47 20.00 4.16 11.57
N LEU A 48 18.96 4.89 11.24
CA LEU A 48 17.99 5.48 12.14
C LEU A 48 16.67 5.52 11.38
N ILE A 49 15.80 4.56 11.68
CA ILE A 49 14.49 4.37 11.07
C ILE A 49 13.47 5.18 11.87
N PRO A 50 13.08 6.40 11.46
CA PRO A 50 11.99 7.10 12.12
C PRO A 50 10.66 6.39 11.84
N PHE A 51 9.68 6.53 12.75
CA PHE A 51 8.30 6.13 12.48
C PHE A 51 7.59 7.14 11.58
N SER A 52 8.16 7.36 10.39
CA SER A 52 7.78 8.43 9.49
C SER A 52 6.49 8.12 8.70
N PRO A 53 5.87 9.13 8.06
CA PRO A 53 4.81 8.90 7.08
C PRO A 53 5.20 7.91 5.97
N GLU A 54 6.43 7.99 5.47
CA GLU A 54 6.96 7.17 4.38
C GLU A 54 7.03 5.70 4.80
N LEU A 55 7.55 5.41 6.00
CA LEU A 55 7.58 4.05 6.55
C LEU A 55 6.18 3.47 6.69
N ARG A 56 5.23 4.24 7.24
CA ARG A 56 3.84 3.80 7.40
C ARG A 56 3.17 3.52 6.06
N GLN A 57 3.49 4.31 5.04
CA GLN A 57 2.97 4.13 3.69
C GLN A 57 3.52 2.86 3.05
N ARG A 58 4.85 2.63 3.09
CA ARG A 58 5.47 1.40 2.58
C ARG A 58 4.97 0.17 3.34
N PHE A 59 4.82 0.27 4.66
CA PHE A 59 4.23 -0.79 5.47
C PHE A 59 2.81 -1.13 5.00
N THR A 60 1.94 -0.11 4.89
CA THR A 60 0.54 -0.30 4.47
C THR A 60 0.46 -0.97 3.11
N PHE A 61 1.33 -0.55 2.18
CA PHE A 61 1.43 -1.14 0.86
C PHE A 61 1.71 -2.65 0.90
N TYR A 62 2.77 -3.07 1.60
CA TYR A 62 3.09 -4.49 1.72
C TYR A 62 2.00 -5.25 2.49
N TYR A 63 1.50 -4.64 3.56
CA TYR A 63 0.48 -5.21 4.41
C TYR A 63 -0.82 -5.51 3.67
N ASP A 64 -1.29 -4.61 2.82
CA ASP A 64 -2.54 -4.81 2.07
C ASP A 64 -2.44 -5.94 1.02
N ILE A 65 -1.23 -6.27 0.55
CA ILE A 65 -1.00 -7.42 -0.33
C ILE A 65 -1.15 -8.74 0.44
N VAL A 66 -0.70 -8.78 1.69
CA VAL A 66 -0.49 -10.05 2.42
C VAL A 66 -1.50 -10.30 3.55
N ARG A 67 -2.33 -9.31 3.89
CA ARG A 67 -3.30 -9.40 4.99
C ARG A 67 -4.36 -10.48 4.72
N LEU A 68 -4.79 -11.16 5.79
CA LEU A 68 -6.00 -12.00 5.77
C LEU A 68 -7.16 -11.28 6.48
N GLU A 69 -8.40 -11.77 6.30
CA GLU A 69 -9.66 -11.07 6.60
C GLU A 69 -9.78 -10.46 8.02
N ASN A 70 -9.08 -11.01 9.02
CA ASN A 70 -9.15 -10.53 10.41
C ASN A 70 -7.97 -9.63 10.84
N ASP A 71 -7.03 -9.35 9.95
CA ASP A 71 -5.84 -8.58 10.31
C ASP A 71 -6.09 -7.06 10.21
N ARG A 72 -5.78 -6.33 11.29
CA ARG A 72 -5.87 -4.86 11.33
C ARG A 72 -4.55 -4.19 10.99
N ASN A 73 -4.59 -3.28 10.02
CA ASN A 73 -3.46 -2.44 9.66
C ASN A 73 -3.04 -1.54 10.83
N THR A 74 -1.99 -1.95 11.54
CA THR A 74 -1.54 -1.34 12.79
C THR A 74 -0.01 -1.20 12.77
N PRO A 75 0.57 -0.28 11.96
CA PRO A 75 2.01 -0.20 11.72
C PRO A 75 2.84 0.06 12.98
N ILE A 76 2.25 0.70 13.99
CA ILE A 76 2.94 0.99 15.26
C ILE A 76 3.24 -0.28 16.06
N ASN A 77 2.42 -1.33 15.90
CA ASN A 77 2.58 -2.58 16.63
C ASN A 77 3.86 -3.32 16.20
N PRO A 78 4.06 -3.69 14.92
CA PRO A 78 5.32 -4.30 14.51
C PRO A 78 6.48 -3.36 14.76
N TYR A 79 6.37 -2.06 14.46
CA TYR A 79 7.46 -1.11 14.73
C TYR A 79 7.96 -1.16 16.19
N PHE A 80 7.04 -1.18 17.16
CA PHE A 80 7.38 -1.27 18.57
C PHE A 80 7.86 -2.67 18.98
N TYR A 81 7.11 -3.72 18.64
CA TYR A 81 7.36 -5.09 19.08
C TYR A 81 8.55 -5.76 18.38
N MET A 82 9.09 -5.18 17.31
CA MET A 82 10.36 -5.62 16.72
C MET A 82 11.51 -5.59 17.72
N ARG A 83 11.42 -4.85 18.84
CA ARG A 83 12.38 -4.91 19.96
C ARG A 83 12.58 -6.30 20.60
N SER A 84 11.70 -7.26 20.28
CA SER A 84 11.87 -8.66 20.67
C SER A 84 12.88 -9.40 19.80
N GLU A 85 13.16 -8.89 18.60
CA GLU A 85 14.20 -9.40 17.73
C GLU A 85 15.55 -8.79 18.13
N SER A 86 16.61 -9.61 18.16
CA SER A 86 17.96 -9.21 18.57
C SER A 86 18.56 -8.09 17.71
N PHE A 87 18.08 -7.95 16.48
CA PHE A 87 18.61 -7.02 15.49
C PHE A 87 17.89 -5.67 15.45
N TRP A 88 16.91 -5.40 16.31
CA TRP A 88 16.13 -4.16 16.30
C TRP A 88 16.12 -3.48 17.67
N SER A 89 16.50 -2.20 17.72
CA SER A 89 16.60 -1.43 18.96
C SER A 89 15.98 -0.05 18.82
N HIS A 90 15.25 0.42 19.86
CA HIS A 90 14.67 1.77 19.86
C HIS A 90 15.67 2.80 20.37
N VAL A 91 15.73 3.94 19.69
CA VAL A 91 16.44 5.14 20.12
C VAL A 91 15.43 6.02 20.84
N ALA A 92 15.59 6.15 22.15
CA ALA A 92 14.74 7.04 22.93
C ALA A 92 15.09 8.50 22.63
N THR A 93 14.07 9.36 22.61
CA THR A 93 14.27 10.81 22.63
C THR A 93 14.98 11.17 23.94
N SER A 94 15.98 12.06 23.88
CA SER A 94 16.85 12.44 25.01
C SER A 94 16.10 12.56 26.34
N GLY A 95 16.48 11.75 27.32
CA GLY A 95 15.90 11.74 28.67
C GLY A 95 14.73 10.76 28.88
N ASN A 96 14.28 10.06 27.84
CA ASN A 96 13.22 9.05 27.92
C ASN A 96 13.73 7.59 27.93
N GLU A 97 15.03 7.36 28.09
CA GLU A 97 15.65 6.02 27.97
C GLU A 97 15.09 5.02 28.99
N ALA A 98 14.83 5.48 30.22
CA ALA A 98 14.20 4.65 31.26
C ALA A 98 12.72 4.37 30.93
N VAL A 99 12.01 5.37 30.44
CA VAL A 99 10.59 5.27 30.06
C VAL A 99 10.40 4.28 28.93
N VAL A 100 11.17 4.43 27.84
CA VAL A 100 11.10 3.55 26.66
C VAL A 100 11.42 2.10 27.03
N ARG A 101 12.42 1.86 27.89
CA ARG A 101 12.74 0.50 28.37
C ARG A 101 11.59 -0.13 29.15
N ALA A 102 10.89 0.65 29.97
CA ALA A 102 9.79 0.20 30.81
C ALA A 102 8.45 0.00 30.07
N LEU A 103 8.30 0.51 28.83
CA LEU A 103 7.08 0.31 28.06
C LEU A 103 6.85 -1.18 27.76
N SER A 104 5.67 -1.69 28.13
CA SER A 104 5.20 -3.05 27.80
C SER A 104 4.34 -3.09 26.53
N SER A 105 3.80 -1.94 26.11
CA SER A 105 2.95 -1.79 24.94
C SER A 105 3.32 -0.54 24.14
N PRO A 106 3.00 -0.50 22.83
CA PRO A 106 3.28 0.66 22.01
C PRO A 106 2.55 1.89 22.54
N PRO A 107 3.21 3.07 22.59
CA PRO A 107 2.52 4.32 22.87
C PRO A 107 1.57 4.66 21.73
N THR A 108 0.69 5.64 21.93
CA THR A 108 -0.14 6.15 20.82
C THR A 108 0.73 6.85 19.79
N ILE A 109 0.29 6.85 18.52
CA ILE A 109 1.04 7.46 17.41
C ILE A 109 1.42 8.92 17.71
N GLY A 110 0.54 9.69 18.36
CA GLY A 110 0.83 11.09 18.71
C GLY A 110 1.88 11.26 19.82
N LYS A 111 2.05 10.26 20.70
CA LYS A 111 3.05 10.30 21.79
C LYS A 111 4.39 9.67 21.38
N LEU A 112 4.42 8.89 20.31
CA LEU A 112 5.60 8.16 19.88
C LEU A 112 6.81 9.09 19.62
N PRO A 113 6.73 10.20 18.86
CA PRO A 113 7.89 11.05 18.57
C PRO A 113 8.49 11.71 19.81
N ALA A 114 7.68 11.92 20.85
CA ALA A 114 8.15 12.48 22.11
C ALA A 114 8.96 11.49 22.94
N LEU A 115 8.80 10.18 22.71
CA LEU A 115 9.43 9.10 23.48
C LEU A 115 10.53 8.38 22.70
N ILE A 116 10.31 8.13 21.41
CA ILE A 116 11.16 7.34 20.53
C ILE A 116 11.48 8.19 19.29
N GLU A 117 12.75 8.50 19.11
CA GLU A 117 13.28 9.22 17.96
C GLU A 117 13.25 8.33 16.69
N GLY A 118 13.61 7.06 16.85
CA GLY A 118 13.66 6.10 15.77
C GLY A 118 14.02 4.70 16.25
N ALA A 119 14.24 3.78 15.32
CA ALA A 119 14.79 2.46 15.58
C ALA A 119 16.09 2.26 14.79
N LYS A 120 16.99 1.42 15.31
CA LYS A 120 18.21 1.00 14.62
C LYS A 120 18.21 -0.50 14.40
N LEU A 121 18.70 -0.90 13.23
CA LEU A 121 19.09 -2.27 12.97
C LEU A 121 20.47 -2.54 13.60
N ALA A 122 20.77 -3.80 13.90
CA ALA A 122 22.14 -4.22 14.21
C ALA A 122 23.09 -3.79 13.08
N ALA A 123 24.32 -3.40 13.41
CA ALA A 123 25.23 -2.72 12.47
C ALA A 123 25.58 -3.58 11.25
N ASP A 124 25.81 -4.87 11.49
CA ASP A 124 26.00 -5.91 10.50
C ASP A 124 24.74 -6.18 9.65
N LEU A 125 23.54 -6.21 10.24
CA LEU A 125 22.30 -6.27 9.46
C LEU A 125 22.13 -5.03 8.56
N TRP A 126 22.35 -3.83 9.12
CA TRP A 126 22.29 -2.57 8.37
C TRP A 126 23.24 -2.58 7.17
N ASN A 127 24.48 -3.04 7.39
CA ASN A 127 25.44 -3.23 6.32
C ASN A 127 24.91 -4.21 5.28
N ALA A 128 24.32 -5.34 5.70
CA ALA A 128 23.77 -6.33 4.78
C ALA A 128 22.61 -5.78 3.92
N VAL A 129 21.61 -5.15 4.53
CA VAL A 129 20.47 -4.59 3.80
C VAL A 129 20.82 -3.37 2.95
N SER A 130 21.96 -2.74 3.18
CA SER A 130 22.47 -1.66 2.32
C SER A 130 23.00 -2.18 0.98
N HIS A 131 23.50 -3.42 0.93
CA HIS A 131 23.98 -4.04 -0.31
C HIS A 131 22.83 -4.66 -1.12
N PRO A 132 22.63 -4.31 -2.40
CA PRO A 132 21.50 -4.78 -3.20
C PRO A 132 21.33 -6.30 -3.26
N THR A 133 22.44 -7.05 -3.43
CA THR A 133 22.41 -8.51 -3.50
C THR A 133 21.95 -9.14 -2.18
N GLN A 134 22.53 -8.69 -1.07
CA GLN A 134 22.24 -9.21 0.26
C GLN A 134 20.83 -8.82 0.72
N ARG A 135 20.40 -7.59 0.44
CA ARG A 135 19.02 -7.15 0.62
C ARG A 135 18.04 -8.02 -0.18
N GLY A 136 18.37 -8.35 -1.42
CA GLY A 136 17.58 -9.25 -2.26
C GLY A 136 17.42 -10.65 -1.65
N GLN A 137 18.51 -11.23 -1.15
CA GLN A 137 18.49 -12.54 -0.47
C GLN A 137 17.59 -12.53 0.76
N LEU A 138 17.77 -11.55 1.66
CA LEU A 138 16.95 -11.42 2.86
C LEU A 138 15.47 -11.17 2.54
N ARG A 139 15.18 -10.40 1.49
CA ARG A 139 13.83 -10.19 0.98
C ARG A 139 13.20 -11.49 0.47
N ASP A 140 13.97 -12.27 -0.29
CA ASP A 140 13.53 -13.57 -0.82
C ASP A 140 13.20 -14.56 0.31
N VAL A 141 13.98 -14.57 1.41
CA VAL A 141 13.71 -15.38 2.60
C VAL A 141 12.35 -15.01 3.22
N LEU A 142 12.11 -13.72 3.48
CA LEU A 142 10.85 -13.24 4.05
C LEU A 142 9.65 -13.60 3.18
N ILE A 143 9.76 -13.36 1.87
CA ILE A 143 8.66 -13.61 0.92
C ILE A 143 8.39 -15.12 0.81
N SER A 144 9.43 -15.95 0.71
CA SER A 144 9.26 -17.39 0.51
C SER A 144 8.67 -18.07 1.73
N ARG A 145 9.05 -17.64 2.95
CA ARG A 145 8.58 -18.24 4.20
C ARG A 145 7.17 -17.79 4.59
N TYR A 146 6.91 -16.49 4.55
CA TYR A 146 5.66 -15.93 5.07
C TYR A 146 4.62 -15.69 3.98
N PHE A 147 5.04 -15.40 2.75
CA PHE A 147 4.14 -14.96 1.67
C PHE A 147 4.30 -15.75 0.36
N PRO A 148 4.39 -17.09 0.38
CA PRO A 148 4.65 -17.88 -0.83
C PRO A 148 3.57 -17.66 -1.90
N GLN A 149 2.31 -17.46 -1.49
CA GLN A 149 1.18 -17.21 -2.38
C GLN A 149 1.24 -15.83 -3.07
N HIS A 150 1.94 -14.86 -2.48
CA HIS A 150 2.05 -13.49 -2.98
C HIS A 150 3.43 -13.21 -3.60
N ARG A 151 4.27 -14.24 -3.79
CA ARG A 151 5.67 -14.09 -4.24
C ARG A 151 5.81 -13.27 -5.53
N HIS A 152 5.00 -13.55 -6.55
CA HIS A 152 5.03 -12.81 -7.81
C HIS A 152 4.73 -11.31 -7.62
N LEU A 153 3.72 -10.99 -6.80
CA LEU A 153 3.29 -9.61 -6.53
C LEU A 153 4.34 -8.81 -5.76
N LEU A 154 5.08 -9.47 -4.86
CA LEU A 154 6.06 -8.84 -3.98
C LEU A 154 7.42 -8.66 -4.66
N LEU A 155 7.80 -9.53 -5.60
CA LEU A 155 9.09 -9.47 -6.30
C LEU A 155 9.08 -8.63 -7.58
N ASN A 156 7.96 -8.58 -8.31
CA ASN A 156 7.88 -7.87 -9.60
C ASN A 156 7.54 -6.38 -9.47
N GLN A 157 7.88 -5.77 -8.34
CA GLN A 157 7.57 -4.37 -8.08
C GLN A 157 8.66 -3.43 -8.58
N PRO A 158 8.32 -2.37 -9.33
CA PRO A 158 9.30 -1.38 -9.72
C PRO A 158 9.75 -0.57 -8.50
N VAL A 159 11.05 -0.66 -8.20
CA VAL A 159 11.76 0.16 -7.21
C VAL A 159 11.42 1.63 -7.44
N VAL A 160 10.76 2.26 -6.48
CA VAL A 160 10.37 3.67 -6.58
C VAL A 160 11.56 4.53 -6.20
N SER A 161 12.33 5.03 -7.17
CA SER A 161 13.33 6.07 -6.92
C SER A 161 12.63 7.39 -6.55
N CYS A 162 12.93 7.95 -5.39
CA CYS A 162 12.56 9.31 -5.06
C CYS A 162 13.44 10.31 -5.84
N VAL A 163 12.82 11.21 -6.60
CA VAL A 163 13.50 12.36 -7.19
C VAL A 163 13.49 13.50 -6.16
N THR A 164 14.66 14.07 -5.91
CA THR A 164 14.93 15.19 -5.01
C THR A 164 14.77 16.56 -5.68
N LYS A 165 14.25 17.53 -4.91
CA LYS A 165 14.38 19.03 -5.00
C LYS A 165 13.75 19.69 -6.25
N GLU A 166 13.05 20.82 -6.21
CA GLU A 166 12.93 21.97 -5.30
C GLU A 166 11.53 22.61 -5.49
N ASP A 167 11.06 23.29 -4.44
CA ASP A 167 10.12 24.42 -4.38
C ASP A 167 9.01 24.24 -3.33
N GLU A 168 9.13 25.09 -2.30
CA GLU A 168 8.19 25.28 -1.21
C GLU A 168 6.84 25.76 -1.72
N GLU A 169 5.77 25.05 -1.35
CA GLU A 169 4.53 25.67 -0.90
C GLU A 169 3.71 24.64 -0.13
N THR A 170 3.66 24.83 1.19
CA THR A 170 2.68 24.31 2.16
C THR A 170 1.71 23.23 1.65
N TYR A 171 2.13 21.96 1.63
CA TYR A 171 1.19 20.84 1.51
C TYR A 171 1.04 20.16 2.87
N GLN A 172 -0.11 20.42 3.50
CA GLN A 172 -0.67 19.53 4.51
C GLN A 172 -0.80 18.14 3.88
N LEU A 173 0.06 17.21 4.29
CA LEU A 173 0.01 15.79 3.93
C LEU A 173 -1.36 15.19 4.35
N PRO A 174 -2.22 14.73 3.43
CA PRO A 174 -3.30 13.83 3.77
C PRO A 174 -2.80 12.40 3.51
N GLY A 175 -2.34 11.75 4.57
CA GLY A 175 -2.02 10.33 4.55
C GLY A 175 -3.26 9.46 4.22
N ARG A 176 -2.98 8.24 3.75
CA ARG A 176 -3.89 7.10 3.45
C ARG A 176 -4.36 6.95 1.99
N SER A 177 -4.67 8.02 1.27
CA SER A 177 -5.16 7.93 -0.14
C SER A 177 -4.06 7.71 -1.20
N ALA A 178 -2.80 8.01 -0.88
CA ALA A 178 -1.71 7.92 -1.86
C ALA A 178 -1.34 6.48 -2.26
N GLY A 179 -1.45 5.51 -1.34
CA GLY A 179 -1.17 4.09 -1.60
C GLY A 179 -2.24 3.45 -2.48
N PHE A 180 -3.51 3.63 -2.10
CA PHE A 180 -4.67 3.23 -2.90
C PHE A 180 -4.58 3.80 -4.33
N ARG A 181 -4.33 5.11 -4.45
CA ARG A 181 -4.21 5.77 -5.76
C ARG A 181 -3.11 5.16 -6.62
N ARG A 182 -1.96 4.89 -6.02
CA ARG A 182 -0.82 4.31 -6.72
C ARG A 182 -1.12 2.91 -7.23
N ILE A 183 -1.60 2.01 -6.36
CA ILE A 183 -1.85 0.61 -6.72
C ILE A 183 -2.92 0.53 -7.82
N VAL A 184 -4.07 1.19 -7.62
CA VAL A 184 -5.18 1.14 -8.57
C VAL A 184 -4.76 1.69 -9.94
N THR A 185 -4.07 2.84 -9.99
CA THR A 185 -3.63 3.37 -11.29
C THR A 185 -2.59 2.47 -11.98
N GLN A 186 -1.73 1.75 -11.23
CA GLN A 186 -0.73 0.84 -11.79
C GLN A 186 -1.34 -0.48 -12.30
N VAL A 187 -2.24 -1.08 -11.52
CA VAL A 187 -2.89 -2.36 -11.85
C VAL A 187 -3.74 -2.26 -13.12
N TYR A 188 -4.30 -1.07 -13.38
CA TYR A 188 -5.01 -0.74 -14.61
C TYR A 188 -4.08 -0.11 -15.67
N GLU A 189 -2.76 -0.19 -15.51
CA GLU A 189 -1.75 0.33 -16.44
C GLU A 189 -1.93 1.80 -16.86
N HIS A 190 -2.41 2.63 -15.96
CA HIS A 190 -2.78 4.04 -16.20
C HIS A 190 -3.84 4.21 -17.31
N GLN A 191 -4.69 3.20 -17.48
CA GLN A 191 -5.79 3.18 -18.43
C GLN A 191 -7.13 3.33 -17.71
N CYS A 192 -8.05 4.10 -18.31
CA CYS A 192 -9.39 4.24 -17.77
C CYS A 192 -10.18 2.94 -17.96
N ALA A 193 -10.72 2.38 -16.87
CA ALA A 193 -11.52 1.15 -16.86
C ALA A 193 -12.83 1.28 -17.67
N ALA A 194 -13.31 2.51 -17.88
CA ALA A 194 -14.54 2.82 -18.62
C ALA A 194 -14.30 2.97 -20.13
N CYS A 195 -13.50 3.95 -20.53
CA CYS A 195 -13.31 4.30 -21.94
C CYS A 195 -12.00 3.83 -22.56
N GLY A 196 -11.10 3.24 -21.78
CA GLY A 196 -9.79 2.79 -22.26
C GLY A 196 -8.79 3.92 -22.52
N LEU A 197 -9.11 5.18 -22.19
CA LEU A 197 -8.19 6.31 -22.34
C LEU A 197 -6.93 6.08 -21.48
N ARG A 198 -5.77 6.12 -22.14
CA ARG A 198 -4.45 5.95 -21.51
C ARG A 198 -3.55 7.08 -21.98
N LEU A 199 -3.15 7.94 -21.06
CA LEU A 199 -2.21 9.02 -21.33
C LEU A 199 -1.29 9.17 -20.13
N ARG A 200 0.00 8.92 -20.38
CA ARG A 200 1.06 9.03 -19.39
C ARG A 200 2.12 9.96 -19.93
N ARG A 201 2.38 11.05 -19.20
CA ARG A 201 3.45 11.98 -19.51
C ARG A 201 4.79 11.44 -18.96
N PRO A 202 5.93 11.87 -19.53
CA PRO A 202 7.25 11.49 -19.03
C PRO A 202 7.51 11.90 -17.58
N ASP A 203 6.86 12.97 -17.10
CA ASP A 203 6.89 13.46 -15.72
C ASP A 203 6.07 12.60 -14.73
N GLY A 204 5.44 11.52 -15.21
CA GLY A 204 4.64 10.61 -14.38
C GLY A 204 3.18 11.03 -14.21
N ALA A 205 2.76 12.18 -14.74
CA ALA A 205 1.36 12.58 -14.72
C ALA A 205 0.52 11.64 -15.61
N THR A 206 -0.63 11.24 -15.10
CA THR A 206 -1.59 10.39 -15.81
C THR A 206 -2.96 11.07 -15.89
N ILE A 207 -3.74 10.72 -16.91
CA ILE A 207 -5.11 11.21 -17.10
C ILE A 207 -6.14 10.51 -16.19
N VAL A 208 -5.74 9.40 -15.55
CA VAL A 208 -6.60 8.61 -14.67
C VAL A 208 -6.30 8.83 -13.20
N ASP A 209 -7.36 8.81 -12.40
CA ASP A 209 -7.31 8.79 -10.96
C ASP A 209 -7.89 7.48 -10.44
N ALA A 210 -7.55 7.11 -9.20
CA ALA A 210 -8.18 5.98 -8.55
C ALA A 210 -9.50 6.43 -7.92
N ALA A 211 -10.57 5.76 -8.31
CA ALA A 211 -11.92 5.99 -7.81
C ALA A 211 -12.36 4.77 -6.99
N HIS A 212 -12.97 5.00 -5.84
CA HIS A 212 -13.52 3.92 -5.03
C HIS A 212 -14.86 3.44 -5.60
N ILE A 213 -15.06 2.13 -5.68
CA ILE A 213 -16.35 1.54 -6.07
C ILE A 213 -17.38 1.72 -4.96
N ILE A 214 -17.00 1.57 -3.69
CA ILE A 214 -17.79 2.06 -2.56
C ILE A 214 -17.02 3.23 -1.95
N PRO A 215 -17.59 4.45 -1.88
CA PRO A 215 -16.89 5.62 -1.36
C PRO A 215 -16.22 5.33 -0.02
N PHE A 216 -15.04 5.91 0.18
CA PHE A 216 -14.30 5.72 1.42
C PHE A 216 -15.10 6.16 2.65
N SER A 217 -15.91 7.21 2.52
CA SER A 217 -16.80 7.69 3.60
C SER A 217 -17.77 6.61 4.11
N GLU A 218 -18.17 5.67 3.25
CA GLU A 218 -19.12 4.60 3.55
C GLU A 218 -18.42 3.32 4.00
N SER A 219 -17.40 2.88 3.26
CA SER A 219 -16.77 1.58 3.47
C SER A 219 -15.53 1.61 4.36
N GLN A 220 -14.86 2.77 4.47
CA GLN A 220 -13.52 2.91 5.04
C GLN A 220 -12.51 1.89 4.45
N ASN A 221 -12.73 1.46 3.20
CA ASN A 221 -11.99 0.38 2.55
C ASN A 221 -11.13 0.89 1.39
N ASP A 222 -9.82 0.99 1.64
CA ASP A 222 -8.79 1.35 0.65
C ASP A 222 -8.15 0.14 -0.05
N HIS A 223 -8.84 -1.02 -0.06
CA HIS A 223 -8.35 -2.18 -0.79
C HIS A 223 -8.40 -1.93 -2.32
N PRO A 224 -7.37 -2.32 -3.09
CA PRO A 224 -7.37 -2.12 -4.55
C PRO A 224 -8.55 -2.76 -5.29
N ARG A 225 -9.12 -3.85 -4.74
CA ARG A 225 -10.36 -4.48 -5.26
C ARG A 225 -11.64 -3.65 -5.03
N ASN A 226 -11.55 -2.59 -4.24
CA ASN A 226 -12.58 -1.54 -4.14
C ASN A 226 -12.22 -0.33 -5.02
N GLY A 227 -11.28 -0.46 -5.95
CA GLY A 227 -10.76 0.64 -6.76
C GLY A 227 -10.85 0.38 -8.27
N LEU A 228 -11.19 1.43 -9.00
CA LEU A 228 -11.09 1.50 -10.47
C LEU A 228 -10.20 2.67 -10.87
N ALA A 229 -9.38 2.50 -11.91
CA ALA A 229 -8.72 3.64 -12.54
C ALA A 229 -9.67 4.32 -13.53
N LEU A 230 -10.07 5.56 -13.28
CA LEU A 230 -11.03 6.30 -14.12
C LEU A 230 -10.44 7.64 -14.54
N CYS A 231 -10.72 8.06 -15.78
CA CYS A 231 -10.41 9.44 -16.16
C CYS A 231 -11.34 10.41 -15.42
N LYS A 232 -10.95 11.69 -15.37
CA LYS A 232 -11.67 12.72 -14.60
C LYS A 232 -13.18 12.76 -14.86
N ASN A 233 -13.60 12.61 -16.12
CA ASN A 233 -15.01 12.62 -16.50
C ASN A 233 -15.76 11.41 -15.91
N HIS A 234 -15.23 10.19 -16.09
CA HIS A 234 -15.89 8.97 -15.59
C HIS A 234 -15.83 8.85 -14.07
N HIS A 235 -14.74 9.33 -13.44
CA HIS A 235 -14.64 9.40 -11.99
C HIS A 235 -15.77 10.27 -11.42
N TRP A 236 -15.91 11.50 -11.94
CA TRP A 236 -16.98 12.40 -11.54
C TRP A 236 -18.38 11.82 -11.81
N ALA A 237 -18.58 11.18 -12.97
CA ALA A 237 -19.86 10.56 -13.32
C ALA A 237 -20.24 9.43 -12.36
N MET A 238 -19.28 8.59 -11.95
CA MET A 238 -19.53 7.49 -11.01
C MET A 238 -19.83 8.01 -9.60
N ASP A 239 -19.14 9.06 -9.14
CA ASP A 239 -19.39 9.69 -7.85
C ASP A 239 -20.78 10.35 -7.76
N ARG A 240 -21.33 10.75 -8.92
CA ARG A 240 -22.68 11.31 -9.06
C ARG A 240 -23.75 10.28 -9.38
N SER A 241 -23.42 8.98 -9.30
CA SER A 241 -24.35 7.88 -9.62
C SER A 241 -24.91 7.92 -11.05
N LEU A 242 -24.21 8.58 -11.99
CA LEU A 242 -24.61 8.64 -13.39
C LEU A 242 -24.19 7.38 -14.17
N ILE A 243 -23.13 6.71 -13.70
CA ILE A 243 -22.64 5.44 -14.24
C ILE A 243 -22.29 4.48 -13.09
N ALA A 244 -22.42 3.18 -13.31
CA ALA A 244 -22.04 2.14 -12.36
C ALA A 244 -21.49 0.89 -13.07
N PRO A 245 -20.45 0.23 -12.55
CA PRO A 245 -20.06 -1.09 -13.02
C PRO A 245 -20.98 -2.16 -12.42
N GLY A 246 -21.51 -3.06 -13.25
CA GLY A 246 -22.34 -4.19 -12.84
C GLY A 246 -21.51 -5.42 -12.41
N PRO A 247 -22.13 -6.38 -11.68
CA PRO A 247 -21.49 -7.63 -11.24
C PRO A 247 -21.14 -8.57 -12.39
N ASP A 248 -21.76 -8.37 -13.56
CA ASP A 248 -21.43 -8.99 -14.84
C ASP A 248 -20.26 -8.31 -15.57
N PHE A 249 -19.61 -7.35 -14.92
CA PHE A 249 -18.54 -6.52 -15.46
C PHE A 249 -18.95 -5.71 -16.69
N HIS A 250 -20.22 -5.29 -16.79
CA HIS A 250 -20.68 -4.34 -17.80
C HIS A 250 -21.05 -3.00 -17.16
N TRP A 251 -20.84 -1.91 -17.91
CA TRP A 251 -21.20 -0.58 -17.45
C TRP A 251 -22.71 -0.33 -17.60
N LEU A 252 -23.29 0.22 -16.54
CA LEU A 252 -24.66 0.70 -16.46
C LEU A 252 -24.64 2.22 -16.43
N VAL A 253 -25.66 2.83 -17.01
CA VAL A 253 -25.80 4.29 -17.13
C VAL A 253 -27.18 4.69 -16.63
N SER A 254 -27.26 5.81 -15.90
CA SER A 254 -28.50 6.35 -15.36
C SER A 254 -29.47 6.76 -16.47
N GLU A 255 -30.76 6.52 -16.24
CA GLU A 255 -31.85 6.96 -17.11
C GLU A 255 -32.03 8.49 -17.11
N SER A 256 -31.40 9.19 -16.16
CA SER A 256 -31.44 10.65 -16.04
C SER A 256 -30.67 11.40 -17.14
N LEU A 257 -29.84 10.70 -17.93
CA LEU A 257 -29.08 11.30 -19.03
C LEU A 257 -29.92 11.47 -20.30
N ASP A 258 -29.79 12.63 -20.94
CA ASP A 258 -30.50 13.01 -22.15
C ASP A 258 -29.62 12.89 -23.40
N SER A 259 -29.95 11.89 -24.24
CA SER A 259 -29.30 11.63 -25.53
C SER A 259 -29.27 12.81 -26.52
N ARG A 260 -30.15 13.80 -26.32
CA ARG A 260 -30.21 15.01 -27.15
C ARG A 260 -29.05 15.97 -26.85
N GLN A 261 -28.50 15.94 -25.65
CA GLN A 261 -27.37 16.78 -25.26
C GLN A 261 -26.04 16.18 -25.75
N ALA A 262 -25.30 16.93 -26.56
CA ALA A 262 -24.06 16.46 -27.15
C ALA A 262 -23.00 16.01 -26.12
N GLY A 263 -22.94 16.67 -24.96
CA GLY A 263 -21.99 16.35 -23.90
C GLY A 263 -22.28 15.05 -23.12
N GLU A 264 -23.51 14.55 -23.18
CA GLU A 264 -23.93 13.35 -22.42
C GLU A 264 -23.85 12.07 -23.26
N ARG A 265 -23.69 12.21 -24.58
CA ARG A 265 -23.61 11.09 -25.53
C ARG A 265 -22.47 10.12 -25.21
N ASP A 266 -21.33 10.62 -24.77
CA ASP A 266 -20.17 9.79 -24.44
C ASP A 266 -20.44 8.89 -23.22
N LEU A 267 -21.18 9.40 -22.23
CA LEU A 267 -21.59 8.63 -21.06
C LEU A 267 -22.68 7.61 -21.42
N ILE A 268 -23.65 8.00 -22.24
CA ILE A 268 -24.71 7.10 -22.72
C ILE A 268 -24.13 5.95 -23.55
N ALA A 269 -23.12 6.23 -24.38
CA ALA A 269 -22.42 5.24 -25.18
C ALA A 269 -21.62 4.23 -24.34
N LEU A 270 -21.41 4.50 -23.05
CA LEU A 270 -20.79 3.57 -22.10
C LEU A 270 -21.73 2.43 -21.72
N SER A 271 -23.04 2.59 -21.89
CA SER A 271 -24.04 1.57 -21.55
C SER A 271 -23.73 0.23 -22.23
N ASN A 272 -23.73 -0.84 -21.44
CA ASN A 272 -23.44 -2.21 -21.86
C ASN A 272 -22.04 -2.41 -22.47
N ARG A 273 -21.10 -1.49 -22.27
CA ARG A 273 -19.70 -1.73 -22.59
C ARG A 273 -19.04 -2.58 -21.51
N PRO A 274 -18.11 -3.48 -21.87
CA PRO A 274 -17.37 -4.26 -20.88
C PRO A 274 -16.47 -3.34 -20.05
N LEU A 275 -16.43 -3.61 -18.75
CA LEU A 275 -15.46 -3.05 -17.83
C LEU A 275 -14.08 -3.62 -18.19
N ILE A 276 -13.11 -2.73 -18.42
CA ILE A 276 -11.74 -3.15 -18.64
C ILE A 276 -11.16 -3.58 -17.30
N LEU A 277 -10.94 -4.88 -17.14
CA LEU A 277 -10.42 -5.47 -15.91
C LEU A 277 -8.89 -5.45 -15.86
N PRO A 278 -8.29 -5.49 -14.67
CA PRO A 278 -6.88 -5.77 -14.50
C PRO A 278 -6.48 -7.12 -15.11
N LYS A 279 -5.24 -7.20 -15.61
CA LYS A 279 -4.65 -8.45 -16.11
C LYS A 279 -4.62 -9.54 -15.03
N GLU A 280 -4.43 -9.14 -13.78
CA GLU A 280 -4.33 -10.04 -12.64
C GLU A 280 -5.68 -10.18 -11.94
N THR A 281 -6.16 -11.42 -11.82
CA THR A 281 -7.45 -11.75 -11.20
C THR A 281 -7.52 -11.38 -9.72
N ALA A 282 -6.39 -11.34 -9.02
CA ALA A 282 -6.30 -10.93 -7.62
C ALA A 282 -6.79 -9.50 -7.36
N TYR A 283 -6.74 -8.63 -8.37
CA TYR A 283 -7.19 -7.24 -8.27
C TYR A 283 -8.55 -6.99 -8.92
N HIS A 284 -9.27 -8.04 -9.29
CA HIS A 284 -10.63 -7.89 -9.81
C HIS A 284 -11.55 -7.28 -8.74
N PRO A 285 -12.44 -6.36 -9.14
CA PRO A 285 -13.41 -5.77 -8.24
C PRO A 285 -14.18 -6.79 -7.43
N LEU A 286 -14.47 -6.48 -6.16
CA LEU A 286 -15.31 -7.33 -5.32
C LEU A 286 -16.76 -7.33 -5.87
N PRO A 287 -17.40 -8.51 -6.07
CA PRO A 287 -18.79 -8.59 -6.51
C PRO A 287 -19.74 -7.76 -5.64
N GLU A 288 -19.56 -7.81 -4.32
CA GLU A 288 -20.32 -7.04 -3.32
C GLU A 288 -20.23 -5.53 -3.56
N ALA A 289 -19.07 -5.03 -4.00
CA ALA A 289 -18.87 -3.61 -4.30
C ALA A 289 -19.59 -3.19 -5.59
N LEU A 290 -19.58 -4.07 -6.60
CA LEU A 290 -20.29 -3.86 -7.86
C LEU A 290 -21.81 -3.82 -7.63
N GLU A 291 -22.35 -4.79 -6.87
CA GLU A 291 -23.75 -4.83 -6.48
C GLU A 291 -24.16 -3.59 -5.67
N TRP A 292 -23.33 -3.17 -4.72
CA TRP A 292 -23.58 -1.96 -3.92
C TRP A 292 -23.73 -0.72 -4.80
N ARG A 293 -22.89 -0.59 -5.82
CA ARG A 293 -22.87 0.56 -6.72
C ARG A 293 -24.02 0.50 -7.72
N GLN A 294 -24.35 -0.67 -8.25
CA GLN A 294 -25.52 -0.89 -9.12
C GLN A 294 -26.82 -0.46 -8.44
N CYS A 295 -27.04 -0.85 -7.18
CA CYS A 295 -28.25 -0.50 -6.42
C CYS A 295 -28.42 1.00 -6.14
N ARG A 296 -27.38 1.82 -6.41
CA ARG A 296 -27.35 3.27 -6.17
C ARG A 296 -27.19 4.08 -7.45
N LEU A 297 -27.36 3.45 -8.61
CA LEU A 297 -27.47 4.15 -9.88
C LEU A 297 -28.74 5.03 -9.85
N ALA A 298 -28.60 6.27 -10.30
CA ALA A 298 -29.68 7.27 -10.28
C ALA A 298 -30.75 7.00 -11.35
#